data_AF-A0A1E5L9C9-F1
#
_entry.id   AF-A0A1E5L9C9-F1
#
_cell.length_a   1.000
_cell.length_b   1.000
_cell.length_c   1.000
_cell.angle_alpha   90.00
_cell.angle_beta   90.00
_cell.angle_gamma   90.00
#
_symmetry.space_group_name_H-M   'P 1'
#
loop_
_entity.id
_entity.type
_entity.pdbx_description
1 polymer ?
#
loop_
_entity_poly.entity_id
_entity_poly.type
_entity_poly.pdbx_seq_one_letter_code
_entity_poly.pdbx_strand_id
1 'polypeptide(L)'
;MSITAEQTQQLISINTSRSFIDRTVDYVLYFATFGGIAFIAGALVHALTFSVYNMILLGIGLILTPWSIIAREKRQKQANLTKADYERVIVTIAVSVSAGCISGGILHWQENPAFGLFIVISGFVFASIATMLYATKPLKETVINFLLSISIFSGISFVSGSVVHAMNDWFTNSSLIFVGIIMTPVALLIKGKLSAQASKTSLKDFLILLFLSLGIGAITGGVIHYEIDPHFSSMLIIGGFLLSYISSLFKDKGSLVDLRS
;
A
#
# COMPACT_ATOMS: atom_id res chain seq x y z
N MET A 1 -7.56 5.95 -40.63
CA MET A 1 -6.40 5.12 -40.26
C MET A 1 -6.86 3.68 -40.20
N SER A 2 -6.33 2.80 -41.04
CA SER A 2 -6.59 1.36 -40.99
C SER A 2 -5.71 0.72 -39.91
N ILE A 3 -6.30 -0.08 -39.04
CA ILE A 3 -5.57 -0.87 -38.03
C ILE A 3 -4.94 -2.05 -38.78
N THR A 4 -3.64 -2.26 -38.62
CA THR A 4 -2.95 -3.39 -39.27
C THR A 4 -3.33 -4.72 -38.61
N ALA A 5 -3.28 -5.83 -39.34
CA ALA A 5 -3.55 -7.16 -38.79
C ALA A 5 -2.63 -7.50 -37.59
N GLU A 6 -1.42 -6.94 -37.58
CA GLU A 6 -0.46 -7.06 -36.48
C GLU A 6 -0.89 -6.26 -35.23
N GLN A 7 -1.43 -5.05 -35.42
CA GLN A 7 -2.07 -4.28 -34.35
C GLN A 7 -3.33 -4.98 -33.84
N THR A 8 -4.11 -5.62 -34.72
CA THR A 8 -5.28 -6.43 -34.33
C THR A 8 -4.87 -7.68 -33.56
N GLN A 9 -3.80 -8.38 -33.95
CA GLN A 9 -3.26 -9.51 -33.17
C GLN A 9 -2.66 -9.07 -31.84
N GLN A 10 -1.97 -7.93 -31.77
CA GLN A 10 -1.55 -7.34 -30.50
C GLN A 10 -2.78 -7.03 -29.62
N LEU A 11 -3.82 -6.39 -30.15
CA LEU A 11 -5.06 -6.08 -29.43
C LEU A 11 -5.79 -7.34 -28.95
N ILE A 12 -5.83 -8.41 -29.76
CA ILE A 12 -6.44 -9.69 -29.39
C ILE A 12 -5.60 -10.41 -28.32
N SER A 13 -4.27 -10.38 -28.42
CA SER A 13 -3.36 -10.99 -27.43
C SER A 13 -3.41 -10.29 -26.07
N ILE A 14 -3.63 -8.98 -26.06
CA ILE A 14 -3.81 -8.16 -24.85
C ILE A 14 -5.08 -8.58 -24.10
N ASN A 15 -6.10 -9.08 -24.79
CA ASN A 15 -7.41 -9.40 -24.23
C ASN A 15 -7.57 -10.84 -23.69
N THR A 16 -6.48 -11.61 -23.60
CA THR A 16 -6.52 -12.91 -22.91
C THR A 16 -6.70 -12.70 -21.40
N SER A 17 -7.75 -13.26 -20.81
CA SER A 17 -7.97 -13.20 -19.36
C SER A 17 -6.76 -13.75 -18.61
N ARG A 18 -6.21 -13.01 -17.63
CA ARG A 18 -5.11 -13.53 -16.76
C ARG A 18 -5.54 -14.87 -16.16
N SER A 19 -4.63 -15.84 -16.15
CA SER A 19 -4.87 -17.13 -15.50
C SER A 19 -5.14 -16.94 -14.00
N PHE A 20 -5.87 -17.87 -13.40
CA PHE A 20 -6.14 -17.86 -11.96
C PHE A 20 -4.82 -17.87 -11.14
N ILE A 21 -3.82 -18.60 -11.62
CA ILE A 21 -2.48 -18.66 -11.02
C ILE A 21 -1.83 -17.27 -11.04
N ASP A 22 -1.91 -16.56 -12.17
CA ASP A 22 -1.35 -15.21 -12.27
C ASP A 22 -1.99 -14.23 -11.27
N ARG A 23 -3.32 -14.28 -11.14
CA ARG A 23 -4.06 -13.42 -10.19
C ARG A 23 -3.68 -13.73 -8.75
N THR A 24 -3.57 -15.02 -8.41
CA THR A 24 -3.20 -15.47 -7.07
C THR A 24 -1.78 -15.02 -6.71
N VAL A 25 -0.81 -15.17 -7.61
CA VAL A 25 0.56 -14.72 -7.31
C VAL A 25 0.65 -13.18 -7.26
N ASP A 26 -0.08 -12.46 -8.12
CA ASP A 26 -0.17 -11.00 -8.03
C ASP A 26 -0.75 -10.58 -6.66
N TYR A 27 -1.76 -11.29 -6.14
CA TYR A 27 -2.30 -11.07 -4.80
C TYR A 27 -1.26 -11.36 -3.71
N VAL A 28 -0.57 -12.49 -3.76
CA VAL A 28 0.45 -12.84 -2.74
C VAL A 28 1.57 -11.79 -2.69
N LEU A 29 2.05 -11.33 -3.85
CA LEU A 29 3.06 -10.26 -3.90
C LEU A 29 2.51 -8.93 -3.39
N TYR A 30 1.25 -8.63 -3.65
CA TYR A 30 0.58 -7.45 -3.14
C TYR A 30 0.45 -7.51 -1.61
N PHE A 31 -0.10 -8.62 -1.09
CA PHE A 31 -0.22 -8.90 0.33
C PHE A 31 1.14 -8.82 1.03
N ALA A 32 2.18 -9.46 0.50
CA ALA A 32 3.51 -9.42 1.08
C ALA A 32 4.10 -7.98 1.11
N THR A 33 3.82 -7.17 0.08
CA THR A 33 4.28 -5.78 0.04
C THR A 33 3.57 -4.93 1.09
N PHE A 34 2.24 -4.83 0.99
CA PHE A 34 1.45 -3.92 1.84
C PHE A 34 1.30 -4.47 3.26
N GLY A 35 1.18 -5.78 3.41
CA GLY A 35 1.22 -6.46 4.70
C GLY A 35 2.56 -6.30 5.40
N GLY A 36 3.67 -6.45 4.67
CA GLY A 36 5.00 -6.21 5.21
C GLY A 36 5.20 -4.76 5.68
N ILE A 37 4.74 -3.79 4.89
CA ILE A 37 4.74 -2.37 5.27
C ILE A 37 3.95 -2.14 6.55
N ALA A 38 2.74 -2.70 6.64
CA ALA A 38 1.87 -2.56 7.80
C ALA A 38 2.51 -3.19 9.04
N PHE A 39 3.20 -4.33 8.92
CA PHE A 39 3.92 -4.94 10.04
C PHE A 39 5.10 -4.08 10.50
N ILE A 40 5.88 -3.47 9.59
CA ILE A 40 6.93 -2.52 9.98
C ILE A 40 6.32 -1.34 10.73
N ALA A 41 5.26 -0.75 10.17
CA ALA A 41 4.59 0.41 10.74
C ALA A 41 4.01 0.12 12.13
N GLY A 42 3.21 -0.94 12.25
CA GLY A 42 2.60 -1.37 13.49
C GLY A 42 3.65 -1.71 14.55
N ALA A 43 4.68 -2.45 14.17
CA ALA A 43 5.76 -2.78 15.10
C ALA A 43 6.54 -1.54 15.58
N LEU A 44 6.76 -0.53 14.73
CA LEU A 44 7.39 0.73 15.11
C LEU A 44 6.51 1.55 16.06
N VAL A 45 5.21 1.61 15.79
CA VAL A 45 4.23 2.32 16.61
C VAL A 45 4.10 1.65 17.98
N HIS A 46 4.09 0.32 18.02
CA HIS A 46 4.07 -0.45 19.25
C HIS A 46 5.47 -0.74 19.83
N ALA A 47 6.54 -0.18 19.26
CA ALA A 47 7.91 -0.45 19.72
C ALA A 47 8.13 -0.03 21.18
N LEU A 48 7.37 0.97 21.67
CA LEU A 48 7.39 1.39 23.07
C LEU A 48 7.00 0.28 24.06
N THR A 49 6.25 -0.73 23.60
CA THR A 49 5.87 -1.88 24.43
C THR A 49 6.96 -2.94 24.52
N PHE A 50 8.03 -2.86 23.72
CA PHE A 50 9.13 -3.82 23.64
C PHE A 50 8.71 -5.31 23.62
N SER A 51 7.53 -5.62 23.08
CA SER A 51 7.09 -7.01 22.93
C SER A 51 7.94 -7.75 21.89
N VAL A 52 8.36 -8.97 22.22
CA VAL A 52 9.04 -9.88 21.28
C VAL A 52 8.17 -10.12 20.05
N TYR A 53 6.85 -10.15 20.22
CA TYR A 53 5.88 -10.28 19.13
C TYR A 53 6.04 -9.16 18.10
N ASN A 54 6.11 -7.90 18.53
CA ASN A 54 6.29 -6.75 17.65
C ASN A 54 7.65 -6.78 16.94
N MET A 55 8.71 -7.26 17.59
CA MET A 55 10.02 -7.43 16.96
C MET A 55 10.01 -8.52 15.87
N ILE A 56 9.26 -9.61 16.08
CA ILE A 56 9.04 -10.64 15.07
C ILE A 56 8.27 -10.05 13.88
N LEU A 57 7.19 -9.32 14.12
CA LEU A 57 6.43 -8.65 13.05
C LEU A 57 7.29 -7.65 12.27
N LEU A 58 8.13 -6.87 12.95
CA LEU A 58 9.10 -5.99 12.31
C LEU A 58 10.04 -6.77 11.39
N GLY A 59 10.62 -7.86 11.88
CA GLY A 59 11.50 -8.74 11.10
C GLY A 59 10.81 -9.33 9.87
N ILE A 60 9.58 -9.84 10.03
CA ILE A 60 8.76 -10.33 8.93
C ILE A 60 8.53 -9.23 7.90
N GLY A 61 8.13 -8.04 8.34
CA GLY A 61 7.86 -6.92 7.45
C GLY A 61 9.10 -6.44 6.68
N LEU A 62 10.26 -6.37 7.36
CA LEU A 62 11.55 -6.02 6.77
C LEU A 62 12.04 -7.03 5.72
N ILE A 63 11.61 -8.29 5.80
CA ILE A 63 11.94 -9.33 4.80
C ILE A 63 10.91 -9.34 3.67
N LEU A 64 9.61 -9.40 4.00
CA LEU A 64 8.54 -9.55 3.03
C LEU A 64 8.48 -8.37 2.07
N THR A 65 8.58 -7.14 2.57
CA THR A 65 8.43 -5.93 1.77
C THR A 65 9.46 -5.82 0.63
N PRO A 66 10.79 -5.85 0.90
CA PRO A 66 11.77 -5.77 -0.18
C PRO A 66 11.69 -6.98 -1.11
N TRP A 67 11.51 -8.19 -0.56
CA TRP A 67 11.42 -9.40 -1.37
C TRP A 67 10.26 -9.32 -2.37
N SER A 68 9.07 -8.92 -1.91
CA SER A 68 7.88 -8.87 -2.75
C SER A 68 7.97 -7.79 -3.81
N ILE A 69 8.52 -6.61 -3.49
CA ILE A 69 8.74 -5.53 -4.46
C ILE A 69 9.73 -5.99 -5.54
N ILE A 70 10.86 -6.61 -5.16
CA ILE A 70 11.86 -7.14 -6.10
C ILE A 70 11.27 -8.23 -6.99
N ALA A 71 10.57 -9.21 -6.41
CA ALA A 71 9.94 -10.30 -7.14
C ALA A 71 8.90 -9.75 -8.14
N ARG A 72 8.18 -8.72 -7.73
CA ARG A 72 7.16 -8.05 -8.54
C ARG A 72 7.76 -7.24 -9.70
N GLU A 73 8.82 -6.48 -9.49
CA GLU A 73 9.56 -5.80 -10.57
C GLU A 73 10.14 -6.80 -11.57
N LYS A 74 10.78 -7.88 -11.08
CA LYS A 74 11.36 -8.92 -11.96
C LYS A 74 10.28 -9.58 -12.82
N ARG A 75 9.11 -9.89 -12.24
CA ARG A 75 7.97 -10.45 -12.97
C ARG A 75 7.44 -9.50 -14.04
N GLN A 76 7.41 -8.20 -13.77
CA GLN A 76 6.90 -7.20 -14.70
C GLN A 76 7.81 -7.02 -15.90
N LYS A 77 9.11 -6.88 -15.66
CA LYS A 77 10.08 -6.62 -16.71
C LYS A 77 10.46 -7.87 -17.51
N GLN A 78 10.25 -9.06 -16.95
CA GLN A 78 10.78 -10.32 -17.49
C GLN A 78 12.29 -10.25 -17.79
N ALA A 79 13.02 -9.40 -17.06
CA ALA A 79 14.42 -9.08 -17.28
C ALA A 79 15.13 -8.87 -15.93
N ASN A 80 16.46 -8.80 -15.98
CA ASN A 80 17.26 -8.47 -14.80
C ASN A 80 16.99 -7.03 -14.33
N LEU A 81 16.99 -6.83 -13.02
CA LEU A 81 16.80 -5.52 -12.42
C LEU A 81 18.04 -4.66 -12.64
N THR A 82 17.79 -3.41 -13.02
CA THR A 82 18.82 -2.37 -13.16
C THR A 82 19.06 -1.68 -11.82
N LYS A 83 20.14 -0.91 -11.70
CA LYS A 83 20.41 -0.07 -10.52
C LYS A 83 19.22 0.84 -10.17
N ALA A 84 18.63 1.49 -11.18
CA ALA A 84 17.47 2.36 -11.02
C ALA A 84 16.24 1.62 -10.45
N ASP A 85 16.13 0.31 -10.67
CA ASP A 85 15.04 -0.49 -10.10
C ASP A 85 15.21 -0.67 -8.60
N TYR A 86 16.43 -0.99 -8.16
CA TYR A 86 16.73 -1.07 -6.73
C TYR A 86 16.56 0.28 -6.03
N GLU A 87 16.97 1.39 -6.66
CA GLU A 87 16.74 2.75 -6.14
C GLU A 87 15.24 3.02 -5.95
N ARG A 88 14.39 2.64 -6.93
CA ARG A 88 12.93 2.75 -6.80
C ARG A 88 12.35 1.86 -5.69
N VAL A 89 12.89 0.65 -5.51
CA VAL A 89 12.51 -0.24 -4.40
C VAL A 89 12.79 0.43 -3.05
N ILE A 90 14.00 0.99 -2.89
CA ILE A 90 14.41 1.67 -1.65
C ILE A 90 13.48 2.85 -1.33
N VAL A 91 13.19 3.70 -2.31
CA VAL A 91 12.25 4.83 -2.14
C VAL A 91 10.86 4.33 -1.76
N THR A 92 10.37 3.29 -2.43
CA THR A 92 9.04 2.73 -2.16
C THR A 92 8.93 2.22 -0.73
N ILE A 93 9.94 1.48 -0.25
CA ILE A 93 10.01 1.01 1.14
C ILE A 93 9.99 2.20 2.09
N ALA A 94 10.85 3.19 1.86
CA ALA A 94 10.98 4.34 2.74
C ALA A 94 9.68 5.16 2.84
N VAL A 95 9.04 5.46 1.72
CA VAL A 95 7.76 6.18 1.67
C VAL A 95 6.67 5.38 2.37
N SER A 96 6.64 4.07 2.17
CA SER A 96 5.63 3.21 2.75
C SER A 96 5.74 3.09 4.28
N VAL A 97 6.95 2.87 4.79
CA VAL A 97 7.23 2.88 6.24
C VAL A 97 6.85 4.24 6.84
N SER A 98 7.17 5.32 6.14
CA SER A 98 6.85 6.68 6.58
C SER A 98 5.36 6.96 6.63
N ALA A 99 4.59 6.49 5.65
CA ALA A 99 3.14 6.58 5.70
C ALA A 99 2.56 5.79 6.88
N GLY A 100 3.12 4.63 7.17
CA GLY A 100 2.85 3.87 8.39
C GLY A 100 3.08 4.70 9.65
N CYS A 101 4.27 5.28 9.80
CA CYS A 101 4.60 6.20 10.89
C CYS A 101 3.59 7.35 10.98
N ILE A 102 3.32 8.07 9.88
CA ILE A 102 2.38 9.20 9.87
C ILE A 102 1.00 8.76 10.35
N SER A 103 0.47 7.67 9.80
CA SER A 103 -0.85 7.17 10.17
C SER A 103 -0.93 6.69 11.62
N GLY A 104 0.06 5.93 12.09
CA GLY A 104 0.12 5.46 13.47
C GLY A 104 0.32 6.60 14.47
N GLY A 105 1.19 7.56 14.16
CA GLY A 105 1.38 8.74 15.01
C GLY A 105 0.12 9.61 15.12
N ILE A 106 -0.70 9.67 14.06
CA ILE A 106 -2.02 10.33 14.12
C ILE A 106 -3.02 9.50 14.94
N LEU A 107 -3.05 8.18 14.79
CA LEU A 107 -3.94 7.29 15.54
C LEU A 107 -3.65 7.35 17.05
N HIS A 108 -2.38 7.36 17.44
CA HIS A 108 -1.95 7.47 18.84
C HIS A 108 -1.84 8.92 19.33
N TRP A 109 -2.28 9.90 18.53
CA TRP A 109 -2.19 11.31 18.92
C TRP A 109 -2.99 11.61 20.19
N GLN A 110 -4.17 10.99 20.34
CA GLN A 110 -5.00 11.18 21.54
C GLN A 110 -4.39 10.53 22.78
N GLU A 111 -3.69 9.41 22.61
CA GLU A 111 -3.06 8.69 23.72
C GLU A 111 -1.79 9.39 24.19
N ASN A 112 -0.96 9.86 23.25
CA ASN A 112 0.29 10.56 23.54
C ASN A 112 0.65 11.54 22.40
N PRO A 113 0.21 12.80 22.47
CA PRO A 113 0.42 13.79 21.41
C PRO A 113 1.90 14.02 21.06
N ALA A 114 2.78 14.01 22.07
CA ALA A 114 4.21 14.23 21.85
C ALA A 114 4.85 13.07 21.07
N PHE A 115 4.50 11.83 21.43
CA PHE A 115 4.93 10.64 20.71
C PHE A 115 4.34 10.58 19.30
N GLY A 116 3.05 10.85 19.16
CA GLY A 116 2.36 10.91 17.87
C GLY A 116 3.01 11.92 16.92
N LEU A 117 3.27 13.14 17.41
CA LEU A 117 3.97 14.17 16.65
C LEU A 117 5.38 13.76 16.25
N PHE A 118 6.14 13.18 17.18
CA PHE A 118 7.49 12.69 16.90
C PHE A 118 7.48 11.67 15.75
N ILE A 119 6.61 10.65 15.82
CA ILE A 119 6.50 9.63 14.78
C ILE A 119 6.10 10.25 13.43
N VAL A 120 5.12 11.16 13.41
CA VAL A 120 4.67 11.81 12.18
C VAL A 120 5.83 12.57 11.52
N ILE A 121 6.57 13.37 12.29
CA ILE A 121 7.73 14.12 11.80
C ILE A 121 8.81 13.17 11.31
N SER A 122 9.15 12.14 12.07
CA SER A 122 10.15 11.13 11.68
C SER A 122 9.78 10.45 10.36
N GLY A 123 8.51 10.11 10.16
CA GLY A 123 8.00 9.57 8.89
C GLY A 123 8.22 10.55 7.74
N PHE A 124 7.78 11.80 7.88
CA PHE A 124 7.99 12.81 6.82
C PHE A 124 9.47 13.01 6.48
N VAL A 125 10.34 13.12 7.49
CA VAL A 125 11.78 13.31 7.30
C VAL A 125 12.38 12.09 6.58
N PHE A 126 12.05 10.87 7.02
CA PHE A 126 12.58 9.64 6.43
C PHE A 126 12.19 9.49 4.95
N ALA A 127 10.91 9.65 4.60
CA ALA A 127 10.48 9.58 3.21
C ALA A 127 11.04 10.73 2.36
N SER A 128 11.17 11.93 2.92
CA SER A 128 11.75 13.07 2.20
C SER A 128 13.21 12.82 1.86
N ILE A 129 14.02 12.38 2.83
CA ILE A 129 15.43 12.04 2.62
C ILE A 129 15.57 10.94 1.57
N ALA A 130 14.84 9.84 1.72
CA ALA A 130 14.90 8.75 0.76
C ALA A 130 14.50 9.21 -0.65
N THR A 131 13.42 9.98 -0.77
CA THR A 131 12.97 10.45 -2.09
C THR A 131 13.98 11.40 -2.72
N MET A 132 14.59 12.31 -1.95
CA MET A 132 15.59 13.26 -2.47
C MET A 132 16.91 12.58 -2.83
N LEU A 133 17.36 11.60 -2.04
CA LEU A 133 18.61 10.86 -2.31
C LEU A 133 18.56 10.05 -3.60
N TYR A 134 17.36 9.56 -3.96
CA TYR A 134 17.16 8.70 -5.13
C TYR A 134 16.34 9.38 -6.24
N ALA A 135 16.16 10.71 -6.15
CA ALA A 135 15.50 11.49 -7.17
C ALA A 135 16.36 11.60 -8.43
N THR A 136 15.92 10.98 -9.52
CA THR A 136 16.51 11.16 -10.85
C THR A 136 15.76 12.18 -11.71
N LYS A 137 14.62 12.68 -11.20
CA LYS A 137 13.73 13.62 -11.88
C LYS A 137 13.95 15.06 -11.41
N PRO A 138 13.49 16.07 -12.19
CA PRO A 138 13.48 17.46 -11.75
C PRO A 138 12.77 17.63 -10.40
N LEU A 139 13.25 18.55 -9.56
CA LEU A 139 12.74 18.77 -8.20
C LEU A 139 11.22 18.88 -8.13
N LYS A 140 10.60 19.63 -9.05
CA LYS A 140 9.14 19.79 -9.13
C LYS A 140 8.43 18.44 -9.28
N GLU A 141 8.89 17.59 -10.20
CA GLU A 141 8.31 16.26 -10.40
C GLU A 141 8.55 15.35 -9.21
N THR A 142 9.74 15.40 -8.61
CA THR A 142 10.09 14.64 -7.42
C THR A 142 9.17 14.99 -6.24
N VAL A 143 8.95 16.28 -5.97
CA VAL A 143 8.04 16.74 -4.91
C VAL A 143 6.60 16.31 -5.19
N ILE A 144 6.12 16.45 -6.43
CA ILE A 144 4.77 16.00 -6.77
C ILE A 144 4.61 14.48 -6.57
N ASN A 145 5.56 13.68 -7.06
CA ASN A 145 5.53 12.23 -6.89
C ASN A 145 5.62 11.82 -5.43
N PHE A 146 6.41 12.53 -4.63
CA PHE A 146 6.49 12.36 -3.18
C PHE A 146 5.13 12.59 -2.51
N LEU A 147 4.51 13.75 -2.76
CA LEU A 147 3.23 14.13 -2.16
C LEU A 147 2.10 13.16 -2.56
N LEU A 148 2.09 12.70 -3.81
CA LEU A 148 1.12 11.71 -4.27
C LEU A 148 1.34 10.36 -3.61
N SER A 149 2.59 9.92 -3.50
CA SER A 149 2.92 8.63 -2.87
C SER A 149 2.55 8.65 -1.40
N ILE A 150 2.95 9.68 -0.65
CA ILE A 150 2.61 9.80 0.77
C ILE A 150 1.08 9.87 0.96
N SER A 151 0.35 10.57 0.08
CA SER A 151 -1.12 10.62 0.15
C SER A 151 -1.77 9.25 -0.11
N ILE A 152 -1.27 8.50 -1.10
CA ILE A 152 -1.79 7.16 -1.43
C ILE A 152 -1.56 6.23 -0.24
N PHE A 153 -0.31 6.14 0.24
CA PHE A 153 0.06 5.21 1.30
C PHE A 153 -0.56 5.61 2.63
N SER A 154 -0.55 6.88 3.02
CA SER A 154 -1.19 7.32 4.26
C SER A 154 -2.69 7.10 4.23
N GLY A 155 -3.34 7.21 3.06
CA GLY A 155 -4.79 6.99 2.94
C GLY A 155 -5.15 5.52 3.14
N ILE A 156 -4.36 4.63 2.54
CA ILE A 156 -4.45 3.18 2.78
C ILE A 156 -4.23 2.87 4.26
N SER A 157 -3.19 3.45 4.86
CA SER A 157 -2.87 3.22 6.26
C SER A 157 -3.92 3.78 7.23
N PHE A 158 -4.56 4.92 6.93
CA PHE A 158 -5.67 5.43 7.73
C PHE A 158 -6.86 4.48 7.72
N VAL A 159 -7.29 4.00 6.55
CA VAL A 159 -8.37 3.01 6.48
C VAL A 159 -8.00 1.76 7.28
N SER A 160 -6.79 1.25 7.06
CA SER A 160 -6.27 0.04 7.72
C SER A 160 -6.24 0.17 9.25
N GLY A 161 -5.51 1.16 9.77
CA GLY A 161 -5.32 1.32 11.21
C GLY A 161 -6.60 1.72 11.93
N SER A 162 -7.42 2.58 11.31
CA SER A 162 -8.64 3.04 11.96
C SER A 162 -9.69 1.94 12.11
N VAL A 163 -9.74 0.97 11.18
CA VAL A 163 -10.67 -0.17 11.29
C VAL A 163 -10.40 -1.01 12.54
N VAL A 164 -9.13 -1.15 12.94
CA VAL A 164 -8.78 -1.94 14.12
C VAL A 164 -8.94 -1.17 15.42
N HIS A 165 -8.81 0.16 15.38
CA HIS A 165 -9.08 1.03 16.53
C HIS A 165 -10.55 1.48 16.65
N ALA A 166 -11.39 1.18 15.65
CA ALA A 166 -12.79 1.58 15.61
C ALA A 166 -13.62 1.08 16.81
N MET A 167 -13.20 -0.02 17.44
CA MET A 167 -13.82 -0.52 18.67
C MET A 167 -13.56 0.37 19.90
N ASN A 168 -12.42 1.07 19.93
CA ASN A 168 -12.03 1.90 21.08
C ASN A 168 -12.60 3.31 20.97
N ASP A 169 -12.60 3.90 19.77
CA ASP A 169 -13.22 5.20 19.49
C ASP A 169 -13.78 5.22 18.06
N TRP A 170 -15.07 4.93 17.93
CA TRP A 170 -15.73 4.89 16.63
C TRP A 170 -15.68 6.23 15.89
N PHE A 171 -15.80 7.36 16.59
CA PHE A 171 -15.98 8.66 15.92
C PHE A 171 -14.68 9.15 15.28
N THR A 172 -13.57 9.13 16.05
CA THR A 172 -12.26 9.52 15.53
C THR A 172 -11.81 8.57 14.42
N ASN A 173 -11.97 7.27 14.62
CA ASN A 173 -11.55 6.27 13.64
C ASN A 173 -12.42 6.28 12.38
N SER A 174 -13.73 6.47 12.48
CA SER A 174 -14.59 6.62 11.30
C SER A 174 -14.22 7.84 10.46
N SER A 175 -13.82 8.94 11.12
CA SER A 175 -13.34 10.14 10.44
C SER A 175 -12.05 9.87 9.66
N LEU A 176 -11.10 9.14 10.25
CA LEU A 176 -9.86 8.74 9.58
C LEU A 176 -10.10 7.73 8.44
N ILE A 177 -11.04 6.79 8.62
CA ILE A 177 -11.50 5.90 7.53
C ILE A 177 -12.01 6.75 6.36
N PHE A 178 -12.90 7.71 6.63
CA PHE A 178 -13.45 8.58 5.59
C PHE A 178 -12.35 9.39 4.87
N VAL A 179 -11.41 9.96 5.62
CA VAL A 179 -10.25 10.67 5.07
C VAL A 179 -9.45 9.73 4.16
N GLY A 180 -9.13 8.52 4.61
CA GLY A 180 -8.38 7.55 3.81
C GLY A 180 -9.10 7.12 2.53
N ILE A 181 -10.42 6.85 2.62
CA ILE A 181 -11.28 6.50 1.48
C ILE A 181 -11.25 7.58 0.40
N ILE A 182 -11.16 8.86 0.76
CA ILE A 182 -11.12 9.99 -0.20
C ILE A 182 -9.69 10.28 -0.66
N MET A 183 -8.72 10.25 0.26
CA MET A 183 -7.35 10.68 -0.03
C MET A 183 -6.67 9.77 -1.06
N THR A 184 -6.81 8.45 -0.93
CA THR A 184 -6.21 7.47 -1.84
C THR A 184 -6.70 7.61 -3.29
N PRO A 185 -8.00 7.61 -3.61
CA PRO A 185 -8.47 7.76 -4.99
C PRO A 185 -8.12 9.11 -5.58
N VAL A 186 -8.25 10.20 -4.81
CA VAL A 186 -7.91 11.54 -5.31
C VAL A 186 -6.44 11.59 -5.71
N ALA A 187 -5.55 11.08 -4.87
CA ALA A 187 -4.13 11.03 -5.19
C ALA A 187 -3.83 10.14 -6.42
N LEU A 188 -4.50 8.99 -6.56
CA LEU A 188 -4.37 8.13 -7.74
C LEU A 188 -4.89 8.80 -9.02
N LEU A 189 -6.01 9.52 -8.96
CA LEU A 189 -6.57 10.27 -10.08
C LEU A 189 -5.61 11.38 -10.54
N ILE A 190 -5.03 12.12 -9.59
CA ILE A 190 -4.03 13.15 -9.90
C ILE A 190 -2.78 12.52 -10.51
N LYS A 191 -2.28 11.42 -9.93
CA LYS A 191 -1.12 10.69 -10.46
C LYS A 191 -1.36 10.21 -11.89
N GLY A 192 -2.52 9.62 -12.18
CA GLY A 192 -2.91 9.17 -13.51
C GLY A 192 -2.94 10.32 -14.53
N LYS A 193 -3.54 11.46 -14.17
CA LYS A 193 -3.57 12.66 -15.03
C LYS A 193 -2.17 13.18 -15.35
N LEU A 194 -1.26 13.18 -14.37
CA LEU A 194 0.10 13.71 -14.53
C LEU A 194 1.03 12.75 -15.29
N SER A 195 0.81 11.44 -15.20
CA SER A 195 1.71 10.46 -15.82
C SER A 195 1.51 10.29 -17.34
N ALA A 196 0.61 11.06 -17.97
CA ALA A 196 0.17 10.89 -19.37
C ALA A 196 -0.34 9.48 -19.74
N GLN A 197 -0.34 8.53 -18.79
CA GLN A 197 -1.14 7.32 -18.81
C GLN A 197 -2.58 7.72 -18.53
N ALA A 198 -3.25 8.21 -19.57
CA ALA A 198 -4.69 8.42 -19.59
C ALA A 198 -5.44 7.07 -19.54
N SER A 199 -5.22 6.28 -18.49
CA SER A 199 -6.14 5.21 -18.16
C SER A 199 -7.39 5.87 -17.59
N LYS A 200 -8.56 5.53 -18.14
CA LYS A 200 -9.83 5.91 -17.53
C LYS A 200 -9.91 5.19 -16.19
N THR A 201 -9.55 5.86 -15.10
CA THR A 201 -9.81 5.36 -13.75
C THR A 201 -11.30 5.09 -13.64
N SER A 202 -11.67 3.80 -13.61
CA SER A 202 -13.07 3.43 -13.48
C SER A 202 -13.46 3.42 -12.01
N LEU A 203 -14.74 3.65 -11.72
CA LEU A 203 -15.28 3.43 -10.37
C LEU A 203 -14.99 2.00 -9.88
N LYS A 204 -14.95 1.02 -10.80
CA LYS A 204 -14.57 -0.36 -10.52
C LYS A 204 -13.14 -0.46 -9.97
N ASP A 205 -12.16 0.19 -10.60
CA ASP A 205 -10.76 0.16 -10.13
C ASP A 205 -10.62 0.77 -8.75
N PHE A 206 -11.37 1.85 -8.49
CA PHE A 206 -11.43 2.46 -7.17
C PHE A 206 -11.97 1.49 -6.11
N LEU A 207 -13.13 0.87 -6.36
CA LEU A 207 -13.73 -0.07 -5.43
C LEU A 207 -12.82 -1.27 -5.15
N ILE A 208 -12.16 -1.80 -6.19
CA ILE A 208 -11.19 -2.89 -6.04
C ILE A 208 -10.04 -2.46 -5.12
N LEU A 209 -9.43 -1.28 -5.36
CA LEU A 209 -8.33 -0.79 -4.52
C LEU A 209 -8.76 -0.52 -3.09
N LEU A 210 -9.97 0.02 -2.90
CA LEU A 210 -10.54 0.27 -1.59
C LEU A 210 -10.70 -1.03 -0.80
N PHE A 211 -11.39 -2.03 -1.36
CA PHE A 211 -11.62 -3.30 -0.67
C PHE A 211 -10.33 -4.10 -0.49
N LEU A 212 -9.42 -4.03 -1.45
CA LEU A 212 -8.10 -4.64 -1.34
C LEU A 212 -7.29 -4.04 -0.19
N SER A 213 -7.27 -2.71 -0.08
CA SER A 213 -6.58 -1.98 0.99
C SER A 213 -7.23 -2.22 2.36
N LEU A 214 -8.56 -2.16 2.43
CA LEU A 214 -9.35 -2.44 3.62
C LEU A 214 -9.11 -3.86 4.12
N GLY A 215 -9.12 -4.84 3.21
CA GLY A 215 -8.91 -6.24 3.56
C GLY A 215 -7.50 -6.52 4.06
N ILE A 216 -6.46 -5.96 3.42
CA ILE A 216 -5.10 -6.07 3.95
C ILE A 216 -5.00 -5.43 5.32
N GLY A 217 -5.58 -4.24 5.47
CA GLY A 217 -5.53 -3.52 6.73
C GLY A 217 -6.17 -4.27 7.90
N ALA A 218 -7.32 -4.90 7.64
CA ALA A 218 -7.97 -5.79 8.59
C ALA A 218 -7.09 -7.00 8.94
N ILE A 219 -6.43 -7.64 7.95
CA ILE A 219 -5.50 -8.74 8.23
C ILE A 219 -4.34 -8.26 9.10
N THR A 220 -3.67 -7.17 8.70
CA THR A 220 -2.45 -6.73 9.37
C THR A 220 -2.73 -6.18 10.74
N GLY A 221 -3.80 -5.40 10.90
CA GLY A 221 -4.22 -4.88 12.19
C GLY A 221 -4.72 -6.00 13.11
N GLY A 222 -5.46 -6.98 12.59
CA GLY A 222 -5.82 -8.18 13.35
C GLY A 222 -4.60 -8.98 13.80
N VAL A 223 -3.57 -9.10 12.96
CA VAL A 223 -2.29 -9.71 13.38
C VAL A 223 -1.62 -8.86 14.46
N ILE A 224 -1.50 -7.54 14.29
CA ILE A 224 -0.83 -6.65 15.25
C ILE A 224 -1.52 -6.66 16.62
N HIS A 225 -2.85 -6.63 16.65
CA HIS A 225 -3.64 -6.58 17.89
C HIS A 225 -4.09 -7.97 18.38
N TYR A 226 -3.52 -9.05 17.83
CA TYR A 226 -3.93 -10.41 18.19
C TYR A 226 -3.77 -10.72 19.67
N GLU A 227 -2.72 -10.21 20.31
CA GLU A 227 -2.48 -10.38 21.75
C GLU A 227 -3.49 -9.61 22.63
N ILE A 228 -4.19 -8.61 22.08
CA ILE A 228 -5.16 -7.79 22.81
C ILE A 228 -6.54 -8.45 22.81
N ASP A 229 -7.04 -8.82 21.62
CA ASP A 229 -8.31 -9.53 21.45
C ASP A 229 -8.18 -10.57 20.32
N PRO A 230 -7.86 -11.83 20.67
CA PRO A 230 -7.71 -12.90 19.69
C PRO A 230 -8.99 -13.20 18.90
N HIS A 231 -10.17 -13.02 19.50
CA HIS A 231 -11.44 -13.36 18.85
C HIS A 231 -11.75 -12.33 17.76
N PHE A 232 -11.75 -11.05 18.09
CA PHE A 232 -11.96 -9.98 17.12
C PHE A 232 -10.88 -9.98 16.04
N SER A 233 -9.62 -10.13 16.45
CA SER A 233 -8.48 -10.21 15.53
C SER A 233 -8.60 -11.37 14.54
N SER A 234 -9.05 -12.54 14.99
CA SER A 234 -9.29 -13.68 14.10
C SER A 234 -10.38 -13.38 13.07
N MET A 235 -11.46 -12.71 13.48
CA MET A 235 -12.53 -12.31 12.56
C MET A 235 -12.02 -11.29 11.52
N LEU A 236 -11.21 -10.31 11.95
CA LEU A 236 -10.59 -9.34 11.05
C LEU A 236 -9.65 -10.00 10.05
N ILE A 237 -8.83 -10.97 10.49
CA ILE A 237 -7.91 -11.71 9.62
C ILE A 237 -8.69 -12.48 8.56
N ILE A 238 -9.71 -13.25 8.96
CA ILE A 238 -10.52 -14.06 8.03
C ILE A 238 -11.29 -13.15 7.06
N GLY A 239 -12.02 -12.16 7.59
CA GLY A 239 -12.82 -11.23 6.79
C GLY A 239 -11.95 -10.40 5.84
N GLY A 240 -10.80 -9.93 6.33
CA GLY A 240 -9.85 -9.17 5.55
C GLY A 240 -9.19 -9.99 4.43
N PHE A 241 -8.86 -11.26 4.69
CA PHE A 241 -8.37 -12.18 3.68
C PHE A 241 -9.40 -12.39 2.58
N LEU A 242 -10.64 -12.74 2.94
CA LEU A 242 -11.71 -12.94 1.97
C LEU A 242 -11.94 -11.68 1.12
N LEU A 243 -12.05 -10.51 1.77
CA LEU A 243 -12.30 -9.25 1.09
C LEU A 243 -11.18 -8.88 0.13
N SER A 244 -9.92 -8.94 0.58
CA SER A 244 -8.76 -8.57 -0.23
C SER A 244 -8.51 -9.57 -1.35
N TYR A 245 -8.64 -10.88 -1.08
CA TYR A 245 -8.44 -11.92 -2.07
C TYR A 245 -9.50 -11.85 -3.17
N ILE A 246 -10.78 -11.80 -2.81
CA ILE A 246 -11.88 -11.69 -3.79
C ILE A 246 -11.71 -10.44 -4.64
N SER A 247 -11.39 -9.29 -4.03
CA SER A 247 -11.14 -8.04 -4.75
C SER A 247 -9.99 -8.18 -5.76
N SER A 248 -8.92 -8.90 -5.40
CA SER A 248 -7.79 -9.18 -6.29
C SER A 248 -8.19 -10.03 -7.51
N LEU A 249 -9.20 -10.90 -7.38
CA LEU A 249 -9.67 -11.73 -8.48
C LEU A 249 -10.45 -10.91 -9.53
N PHE A 250 -11.07 -9.79 -9.15
CA PHE A 250 -11.83 -8.92 -10.06
C PHE A 250 -10.98 -7.89 -10.81
N LYS A 251 -9.66 -7.92 -10.60
CA LYS A 251 -8.71 -7.02 -11.24
C LYS A 251 -8.51 -7.33 -12.72
N ASP A 252 -8.76 -6.34 -13.57
CA ASP A 252 -8.53 -6.42 -15.01
C ASP A 252 -7.09 -6.01 -15.40
N LYS A 253 -6.62 -6.52 -16.55
CA LYS A 253 -5.35 -6.08 -17.17
C LYS A 253 -5.44 -4.59 -17.50
N GLY A 254 -4.42 -3.80 -17.14
CA GLY A 254 -4.38 -2.37 -17.45
C GLY A 254 -5.30 -1.47 -16.60
N SER A 255 -5.97 -2.02 -15.58
CA SER A 255 -6.58 -1.22 -14.52
C SER A 255 -5.50 -0.41 -13.78
N LEU A 256 -5.85 0.71 -13.14
CA LEU A 256 -4.95 1.40 -12.20
C LEU A 256 -4.56 0.53 -10.99
N VAL A 257 -5.31 -0.55 -10.77
CA VAL A 257 -4.98 -1.60 -9.81
C VAL A 257 -3.84 -2.48 -10.33
N ASP A 258 -3.53 -2.44 -11.63
CA ASP A 258 -2.32 -3.02 -12.20
C ASP A 258 -1.14 -2.19 -11.76
N LEU A 259 -0.79 -2.36 -10.49
CA LEU A 259 0.29 -1.68 -9.78
C LEU A 259 1.64 -1.78 -10.52
N ARG A 260 1.71 -2.63 -11.56
CA ARG A 260 2.82 -2.76 -12.50
C ARG A 260 3.18 -1.45 -13.22
N SER A 261 2.30 -0.44 -13.17
CA SER A 261 2.54 0.92 -13.67
C SER A 261 2.91 1.91 -12.56
#